data_AF-A0A7V4G9T3-F1
#
_entry.id   AF-A0A7V4G9T3-F1
#
_cell.length_a   1.000
_cell.length_b   1.000
_cell.length_c   1.000
_cell.angle_alpha   90.00
_cell.angle_beta   90.00
_cell.angle_gamma   90.00
#
_symmetry.space_group_name_H-M   'P 1'
#
loop_
_entity.id
_entity.type
_entity.pdbx_description
1 polymer ?
#
loop_
_entity_poly.entity_id
_entity_poly.type
_entity_poly.pdbx_seq_one_letter_code
_entity_poly.pdbx_strand_id
1 'polypeptide(L)'
;MMRKCVVFVVLLIFTVSLAGCATDSGYYDPARSAGAGALGGAAAGAALGSIIGAAAGAPGKGAWIGAASGALAGGIAGAAYAHHKNQQLRSREAAMQQYQYAPGQAAMVDINEAVTQPPTVRPGQTVDMVMTYTILTPDNAPTQVTLYRAVTLGNTQVGQPYQVQAVNQNGTYQDRVGFQVPPDAPAGTYTVSNRVMTGFGSQERISYFTVVQ
;
A
#
# COMPACT_ATOMS: atom_id res chain seq x y z
N MET A 1 24.98 41.48 -2.94
CA MET A 1 25.06 40.36 -3.90
C MET A 1 24.36 39.07 -3.40
N MET A 2 24.50 38.67 -2.13
CA MET A 2 23.84 37.47 -1.55
C MET A 2 22.32 37.37 -1.74
N ARG A 3 21.56 38.47 -1.62
CA ARG A 3 20.09 38.45 -1.82
C ARG A 3 19.67 38.05 -3.24
N LYS A 4 20.47 38.37 -4.26
CA LYS A 4 20.19 38.01 -5.65
C LYS A 4 20.47 36.52 -5.91
N CYS A 5 21.47 35.94 -5.25
CA CYS A 5 21.77 34.51 -5.32
C CYS A 5 20.69 33.66 -4.63
N VAL A 6 20.15 34.11 -3.49
CA VAL A 6 19.05 33.41 -2.79
C VAL A 6 17.79 33.37 -3.64
N VAL A 7 17.45 34.48 -4.32
CA VAL A 7 16.30 34.51 -5.24
C VAL A 7 16.51 33.57 -6.42
N PHE A 8 17.72 33.52 -7.01
CA PHE A 8 18.03 32.58 -8.09
C PHE A 8 17.95 31.11 -7.66
N VAL A 9 18.43 30.76 -6.46
CA VAL A 9 18.35 29.39 -5.93
C VAL A 9 16.91 28.98 -5.66
N VAL A 10 16.10 29.87 -5.08
CA VAL A 10 14.66 29.61 -4.83
C VAL A 10 13.89 29.47 -6.14
N LEU A 11 14.18 30.29 -7.15
CA LEU A 11 13.54 30.21 -8.47
C LEU A 11 13.91 28.91 -9.19
N LEU A 12 15.17 28.46 -9.06
CA LEU A 12 15.66 27.23 -9.68
C LEU A 12 15.05 25.98 -9.02
N ILE A 13 14.89 25.99 -7.69
CA ILE A 13 14.16 24.95 -6.93
C ILE A 13 12.67 24.91 -7.35
N PHE A 14 12.05 26.07 -7.57
CA PHE A 14 10.65 26.15 -7.99
C PHE A 14 10.44 25.62 -9.42
N THR A 15 11.38 25.86 -10.33
CA THR A 15 11.31 25.33 -11.71
C THR A 15 11.54 23.83 -11.80
N VAL A 16 12.38 23.24 -10.94
CA VAL A 16 12.62 21.78 -10.92
C VAL A 16 11.41 21.03 -10.36
N SER A 17 10.61 21.68 -9.51
CA SER A 17 9.41 21.09 -8.91
C SER A 17 8.25 20.92 -9.91
N LEU A 18 8.26 21.62 -11.05
CA LEU A 18 7.24 21.48 -12.09
C LEU A 18 7.54 20.40 -13.15
N ALA A 19 8.76 19.83 -13.18
CA ALA A 19 9.12 18.77 -14.12
C ALA A 19 8.73 17.35 -13.66
N GLY A 20 8.05 17.22 -12.51
CA GLY A 20 7.70 15.93 -11.90
C GLY A 20 6.36 15.31 -12.30
N CYS A 21 5.54 15.98 -13.12
CA CYS A 21 4.22 15.48 -13.52
C CYS A 21 4.06 15.48 -15.04
N ALA A 22 4.80 14.62 -15.73
CA ALA A 22 4.47 14.26 -17.11
C ALA A 22 4.69 12.75 -17.28
N THR A 23 3.66 11.96 -16.94
CA THR A 23 3.51 10.63 -17.57
C THR A 23 2.67 10.87 -18.82
N ASP A 24 3.38 10.95 -19.93
CA ASP A 24 2.81 11.14 -21.27
C ASP A 24 1.87 9.97 -21.59
N SER A 25 0.71 10.31 -22.15
CA SER A 25 -0.36 9.39 -22.49
C SER A 25 0.03 8.51 -23.67
N GLY A 26 0.02 7.19 -23.46
CA GLY A 26 0.07 6.21 -24.55
C GLY A 26 1.17 5.18 -24.35
N TYR A 27 0.76 3.95 -24.01
CA TYR A 27 1.59 2.77 -23.73
C TYR A 27 2.20 2.73 -22.32
N TYR A 28 1.46 2.11 -21.40
CA TYR A 28 1.90 1.78 -20.04
C TYR A 28 2.86 0.59 -20.10
N ASP A 29 4.16 0.86 -20.01
CA ASP A 29 5.20 -0.15 -19.78
C ASP A 29 5.58 -0.15 -18.28
N PRO A 30 5.12 -1.16 -17.50
CA PRO A 30 5.34 -1.20 -16.06
C PRO A 30 6.84 -1.19 -15.69
N ALA A 31 7.70 -1.78 -16.52
CA ALA A 31 9.12 -1.88 -16.23
C ALA A 31 9.83 -0.53 -16.38
N ARG A 32 9.43 0.26 -17.37
CA ARG A 32 10.02 1.59 -17.64
C ARG A 32 9.57 2.62 -16.61
N SER A 33 8.30 2.59 -16.21
CA SER A 33 7.75 3.48 -15.18
C SER A 33 8.30 3.14 -13.78
N ALA A 34 8.44 1.86 -13.46
CA ALA A 34 9.08 1.42 -12.21
C ALA A 34 10.55 1.83 -12.14
N GLY A 35 11.31 1.66 -13.24
CA GLY A 35 12.71 2.10 -13.31
C GLY A 35 12.89 3.62 -13.15
N ALA A 36 12.02 4.42 -13.78
CA ALA A 36 12.05 5.87 -13.65
C ALA A 36 11.70 6.35 -12.22
N GLY A 37 10.70 5.75 -11.60
CA GLY A 37 10.34 6.03 -10.21
C GLY A 37 11.41 5.57 -9.22
N ALA A 38 12.06 4.43 -9.47
CA ALA A 38 13.13 3.90 -8.63
C ALA A 38 14.32 4.85 -8.62
N LEU A 39 14.74 5.28 -9.82
CA LEU A 39 15.86 6.18 -10.00
C LEU A 39 15.55 7.58 -9.44
N GLY A 40 14.33 8.09 -9.66
CA GLY A 40 13.89 9.36 -9.10
C GLY A 40 13.81 9.35 -7.57
N GLY A 41 13.19 8.31 -7.01
CA GLY A 41 13.09 8.10 -5.57
C GLY A 41 14.44 7.86 -4.91
N ALA A 42 15.31 7.05 -5.51
CA ALA A 42 16.67 6.81 -5.05
C ALA A 42 17.51 8.08 -5.08
N ALA A 43 17.45 8.86 -6.16
CA ALA A 43 18.21 10.11 -6.28
C ALA A 43 17.74 11.17 -5.27
N ALA A 44 16.42 11.33 -5.12
CA ALA A 44 15.84 12.25 -4.14
C ALA A 44 16.12 11.81 -2.70
N GLY A 45 15.95 10.52 -2.41
CA GLY A 45 16.25 9.92 -1.12
C GLY A 45 17.73 9.98 -0.77
N ALA A 46 18.63 9.74 -1.73
CA ALA A 46 20.07 9.88 -1.56
C ALA A 46 20.47 11.32 -1.25
N ALA A 47 19.90 12.28 -1.98
CA ALA A 47 20.17 13.70 -1.78
C ALA A 47 19.76 14.14 -0.36
N LEU A 48 18.52 13.82 0.06
CA LEU A 48 18.02 14.16 1.38
C LEU A 48 18.74 13.40 2.50
N GLY A 49 18.97 12.11 2.32
CA GLY A 49 19.70 11.27 3.26
C GLY A 49 21.16 11.69 3.43
N SER A 50 21.81 12.19 2.38
CA SER A 50 23.18 12.70 2.44
C SER A 50 23.29 13.96 3.29
N ILE A 51 22.28 14.83 3.25
CA ILE A 51 22.21 16.07 4.05
C ILE A 51 22.06 15.73 5.54
N ILE A 52 21.15 14.80 5.85
CA ILE A 52 20.93 14.33 7.24
C ILE A 52 22.15 13.55 7.75
N GLY A 53 22.73 12.69 6.93
CA GLY A 53 23.95 11.94 7.26
C GLY A 53 25.17 12.84 7.45
N ALA A 54 25.28 13.95 6.70
CA ALA A 54 26.35 14.94 6.87
C ALA A 54 26.29 15.60 8.25
N ALA A 55 25.08 15.88 8.77
CA ALA A 55 24.90 16.44 10.11
C ALA A 55 25.34 15.47 11.23
N ALA A 56 25.30 14.16 10.97
CA ALA A 56 25.75 13.11 11.88
C ALA A 56 27.21 12.65 11.62
N GLY A 57 27.96 13.34 10.75
CA GLY A 57 29.35 13.01 10.43
C GLY A 57 29.53 11.77 9.53
N ALA A 58 28.45 11.24 8.96
CA ALA A 58 28.47 10.06 8.09
C ALA A 58 27.62 10.26 6.82
N PRO A 59 27.96 11.23 5.95
CA PRO A 59 27.18 11.59 4.77
C PRO A 59 26.96 10.42 3.80
N GLY A 60 27.97 9.56 3.61
CA GLY A 60 27.86 8.38 2.76
C GLY A 60 26.88 7.33 3.29
N LYS A 61 26.79 7.16 4.61
CA LYS A 61 25.82 6.23 5.23
C LYS A 61 24.40 6.77 5.14
N GLY A 62 24.20 8.07 5.39
CA GLY A 62 22.90 8.72 5.24
C GLY A 62 22.41 8.74 3.80
N ALA A 63 23.31 8.98 2.83
CA ALA A 63 23.01 8.90 1.40
C ALA A 63 22.59 7.48 1.00
N TRP A 64 23.28 6.44 1.47
CA TRP A 64 22.91 5.05 1.17
C TRP A 64 21.56 4.66 1.76
N ILE A 65 21.31 5.00 3.02
CA ILE A 65 20.03 4.71 3.70
C ILE A 65 18.88 5.47 3.02
N GLY A 66 19.10 6.75 2.70
CA GLY A 66 18.14 7.58 1.99
C GLY A 66 17.90 7.11 0.55
N ALA A 67 18.95 6.70 -0.16
CA ALA A 67 18.84 6.13 -1.50
C ALA A 67 18.05 4.83 -1.48
N ALA A 68 18.34 3.93 -0.54
CA ALA A 68 17.65 2.65 -0.40
C ALA A 68 16.16 2.87 -0.07
N SER A 69 15.86 3.71 0.92
CA SER A 69 14.46 4.01 1.30
C SER A 69 13.69 4.77 0.21
N GLY A 70 14.34 5.72 -0.48
CA GLY A 70 13.75 6.44 -1.61
C GLY A 70 13.54 5.55 -2.84
N ALA A 71 14.46 4.61 -3.11
CA ALA A 71 14.33 3.60 -4.16
C ALA A 71 13.16 2.65 -3.87
N LEU A 72 12.99 2.23 -2.61
CA LEU A 72 11.88 1.39 -2.17
C LEU A 72 10.52 2.11 -2.32
N ALA A 73 10.47 3.42 -2.07
CA ALA A 73 9.25 4.20 -2.21
C ALA A 73 8.91 4.52 -3.68
N GLY A 74 9.91 4.84 -4.50
CA GLY A 74 9.73 5.27 -5.89
C GLY A 74 9.76 4.13 -6.92
N GLY A 75 10.46 3.04 -6.65
CA GLY A 75 10.79 2.01 -7.65
C GLY A 75 9.80 0.88 -7.84
N ILE A 76 8.79 0.80 -6.99
CA ILE A 76 7.86 -0.33 -6.94
C ILE A 76 6.45 0.13 -7.35
N ALA A 77 6.34 1.12 -8.24
CA ALA A 77 5.06 1.64 -8.71
C ALA A 77 4.21 0.60 -9.51
N GLY A 78 4.73 -0.61 -9.77
CA GLY A 78 3.96 -1.66 -10.47
C GLY A 78 4.23 -3.11 -10.06
N ALA A 79 5.08 -3.40 -9.07
CA ALA A 79 5.60 -4.78 -8.85
C ALA A 79 5.42 -5.36 -7.44
N ALA A 80 4.80 -4.65 -6.49
CA ALA A 80 4.65 -5.19 -5.13
C ALA A 80 3.54 -6.26 -5.03
N TYR A 81 2.56 -6.26 -5.94
CA TYR A 81 1.39 -7.12 -5.85
C TYR A 81 1.32 -8.10 -7.02
N ALA A 82 1.43 -9.39 -6.73
CA ALA A 82 1.56 -10.45 -7.73
C ALA A 82 0.20 -10.87 -8.33
N HIS A 83 -0.85 -10.86 -7.53
CA HIS A 83 -2.20 -11.23 -7.96
C HIS A 83 -3.24 -10.63 -7.01
N HIS A 84 -4.48 -10.49 -7.50
CA HIS A 84 -5.63 -10.08 -6.70
C HIS A 84 -6.88 -10.86 -7.13
N LYS A 85 -7.66 -11.32 -6.16
CA LYS A 85 -8.95 -11.97 -6.38
C LYS A 85 -9.92 -11.63 -5.26
N ASN A 86 -11.02 -10.98 -5.62
CA ASN A 86 -12.15 -10.73 -4.72
C ASN A 86 -13.33 -11.63 -5.14
N GLN A 87 -13.66 -12.62 -4.32
CA GLN A 87 -14.68 -13.63 -4.64
C GLN A 87 -15.78 -13.65 -3.57
N GLN A 88 -17.04 -13.75 -4.01
CA GLN A 88 -18.15 -13.97 -3.10
C GLN A 88 -18.09 -15.38 -2.50
N LEU A 89 -18.08 -15.46 -1.17
CA LEU A 89 -18.12 -16.72 -0.42
C LEU A 89 -19.52 -17.08 0.04
N ARG A 90 -20.32 -16.09 0.44
CA ARG A 90 -21.70 -16.28 0.89
C ARG A 90 -22.61 -15.25 0.25
N SER A 91 -23.80 -15.70 -0.11
CA SER A 91 -24.88 -14.80 -0.52
C SER A 91 -25.31 -13.92 0.66
N ARG A 92 -26.11 -12.89 0.36
CA ARG A 92 -26.73 -12.05 1.39
C ARG A 92 -27.51 -12.88 2.40
N GLU A 93 -28.32 -13.82 1.95
CA GLU A 93 -29.23 -14.60 2.82
C GLU A 93 -28.43 -15.39 3.86
N ALA A 94 -27.36 -16.06 3.43
CA ALA A 94 -26.47 -16.79 4.31
C ALA A 94 -25.70 -15.85 5.27
N ALA A 95 -25.26 -14.68 4.79
CA ALA A 95 -24.63 -13.67 5.64
C ALA A 95 -25.62 -13.10 6.68
N MET A 96 -26.87 -12.84 6.31
CA MET A 96 -27.90 -12.36 7.24
C MET A 96 -28.15 -13.35 8.37
N GLN A 97 -28.19 -14.65 8.06
CA GLN A 97 -28.32 -15.69 9.10
C GLN A 97 -27.11 -15.72 10.04
N GLN A 98 -25.90 -15.60 9.50
CA GLN A 98 -24.66 -15.57 10.29
C GLN A 98 -24.62 -14.38 11.26
N TYR A 99 -25.03 -13.21 10.80
CA TYR A 99 -25.00 -11.96 11.58
C TYR A 99 -26.30 -11.65 12.31
N GLN A 100 -27.32 -12.51 12.19
CA GLN A 100 -28.67 -12.25 12.69
C GLN A 100 -29.22 -10.89 12.23
N TYR A 101 -28.88 -10.52 10.98
CA TYR A 101 -29.23 -9.24 10.41
C TYR A 101 -30.68 -9.23 9.96
N ALA A 102 -31.46 -8.26 10.44
CA ALA A 102 -32.85 -8.08 10.07
C ALA A 102 -33.00 -6.95 9.03
N PRO A 103 -33.89 -7.09 8.02
CA PRO A 103 -34.24 -5.98 7.14
C PRO A 103 -34.71 -4.76 7.96
N GLY A 104 -34.12 -3.59 7.71
CA GLY A 104 -34.40 -2.34 8.44
C GLY A 104 -33.36 -1.96 9.51
N GLN A 105 -32.39 -2.83 9.79
CA GLN A 105 -31.20 -2.44 10.56
C GLN A 105 -30.31 -1.48 9.76
N ALA A 106 -29.45 -0.74 10.48
CA ALA A 106 -28.43 0.09 9.85
C ALA A 106 -27.44 -0.77 9.05
N ALA A 107 -26.88 -0.20 7.99
CA ALA A 107 -25.90 -0.90 7.16
C ALA A 107 -24.71 -1.40 8.01
N MET A 108 -24.28 -2.62 7.72
CA MET A 108 -23.22 -3.33 8.41
C MET A 108 -22.09 -3.64 7.43
N VAL A 109 -20.89 -3.26 7.84
CA VAL A 109 -19.63 -3.68 7.23
C VAL A 109 -18.81 -4.31 8.33
N ASP A 110 -18.34 -5.52 8.13
CA ASP A 110 -17.49 -6.23 9.09
C ASP A 110 -16.35 -6.97 8.40
N ILE A 111 -15.22 -7.10 9.10
CA ILE A 111 -14.09 -7.95 8.70
C ILE A 111 -14.04 -9.14 9.65
N ASN A 112 -14.61 -10.25 9.19
CA ASN A 112 -14.63 -11.52 9.92
C ASN A 112 -13.23 -12.03 10.26
N GLU A 113 -12.34 -11.94 9.28
CA GLU A 113 -11.02 -12.56 9.35
C GLU A 113 -10.04 -11.80 8.45
N ALA A 114 -8.82 -11.63 8.94
CA ALA A 114 -7.68 -11.18 8.16
C ALA A 114 -6.47 -12.04 8.56
N VAL A 115 -5.84 -12.69 7.59
CA VAL A 115 -4.71 -13.60 7.79
C VAL A 115 -3.70 -13.44 6.67
N THR A 116 -2.49 -13.94 6.89
CA THR A 116 -1.44 -13.98 5.87
C THR A 116 -0.93 -15.41 5.68
N GLN A 117 -0.68 -15.81 4.44
CA GLN A 117 -0.27 -17.17 4.11
C GLN A 117 0.86 -17.17 3.05
N PRO A 118 1.99 -17.84 3.30
CA PRO A 118 2.37 -18.46 4.57
C PRO A 118 2.65 -17.41 5.66
N PRO A 119 2.58 -17.76 6.96
CA PRO A 119 2.86 -16.84 8.05
C PRO A 119 4.35 -16.50 8.21
N THR A 120 5.23 -17.23 7.53
CA THR A 120 6.68 -17.01 7.53
C THR A 120 7.21 -17.09 6.10
N VAL A 121 7.98 -16.09 5.70
CA VAL A 121 8.55 -15.95 4.36
C VAL A 121 9.98 -15.45 4.43
N ARG A 122 10.72 -15.56 3.32
CA ARG A 122 12.03 -14.92 3.12
C ARG A 122 11.91 -13.69 2.23
N PRO A 123 12.90 -12.77 2.25
CA PRO A 123 12.95 -11.67 1.28
C PRO A 123 12.78 -12.16 -0.17
N GLY A 124 12.02 -11.42 -0.98
CA GLY A 124 11.71 -11.77 -2.36
C GLY A 124 10.55 -12.77 -2.55
N GLN A 125 10.11 -13.47 -1.51
CA GLN A 125 8.94 -14.36 -1.58
C GLN A 125 7.62 -13.60 -1.51
N THR A 126 6.55 -14.25 -1.96
CA THR A 126 5.19 -13.72 -1.89
C THR A 126 4.47 -14.22 -0.64
N VAL A 127 3.74 -13.33 0.02
CA VAL A 127 2.77 -13.63 1.07
C VAL A 127 1.37 -13.22 0.63
N ASP A 128 0.42 -14.14 0.68
CA ASP A 128 -0.98 -13.86 0.41
C ASP A 128 -1.61 -13.20 1.63
N MET A 129 -2.12 -11.99 1.46
CA MET A 129 -2.94 -11.28 2.45
C MET A 129 -4.40 -11.58 2.13
N VAL A 130 -5.07 -12.33 3.00
CA VAL A 130 -6.44 -12.80 2.82
C VAL A 130 -7.34 -12.11 3.83
N MET A 131 -8.39 -11.46 3.34
CA MET A 131 -9.40 -10.80 4.16
C MET A 131 -10.79 -11.30 3.79
N THR A 132 -11.54 -11.75 4.79
CA THR A 132 -12.94 -12.11 4.64
C THR A 132 -13.80 -11.01 5.26
N TYR A 133 -14.65 -10.38 4.46
CA TYR A 133 -15.49 -9.25 4.89
C TYR A 133 -16.94 -9.44 4.45
N THR A 134 -17.86 -8.83 5.18
CA THR A 134 -19.30 -8.91 4.93
C THR A 134 -19.89 -7.51 4.77
N ILE A 135 -20.82 -7.37 3.81
CA ILE A 135 -21.60 -6.15 3.58
C ILE A 135 -23.07 -6.52 3.60
N LEU A 136 -23.82 -5.88 4.50
CA LEU A 136 -25.27 -5.98 4.59
C LEU A 136 -25.87 -4.57 4.69
N THR A 137 -26.73 -4.21 3.76
CA THR A 137 -27.43 -2.93 3.69
C THR A 137 -28.94 -3.17 3.73
N PRO A 138 -29.73 -2.23 4.30
CA PRO A 138 -31.18 -2.41 4.37
C PRO A 138 -31.86 -2.46 3.00
N ASP A 139 -31.36 -1.71 2.02
CA ASP A 139 -31.89 -1.62 0.65
C ASP A 139 -31.43 -2.74 -0.29
N ASN A 140 -30.45 -3.56 0.13
CA ASN A 140 -29.80 -4.58 -0.71
C ASN A 140 -29.20 -4.01 -2.02
N ALA A 141 -28.85 -2.72 -2.05
CA ALA A 141 -28.24 -2.13 -3.22
C ALA A 141 -26.77 -2.61 -3.36
N PRO A 142 -26.27 -2.78 -4.60
CA PRO A 142 -24.85 -2.96 -4.83
C PRO A 142 -24.06 -1.82 -4.18
N THR A 143 -23.05 -2.16 -3.39
CA THR A 143 -22.28 -1.20 -2.59
C THR A 143 -20.89 -1.03 -3.18
N GLN A 144 -20.45 0.21 -3.34
CA GLN A 144 -19.06 0.51 -3.69
C GLN A 144 -18.18 0.27 -2.45
N VAL A 145 -17.11 -0.50 -2.65
CA VAL A 145 -16.18 -0.94 -1.62
C VAL A 145 -14.78 -0.55 -2.02
N THR A 146 -14.05 0.10 -1.12
CA THR A 146 -12.61 0.29 -1.25
C THR A 146 -11.90 -0.68 -0.32
N LEU A 147 -11.09 -1.57 -0.89
CA LEU A 147 -10.25 -2.52 -0.18
C LEU A 147 -8.85 -1.94 -0.08
N TYR A 148 -8.29 -1.88 1.12
CA TYR A 148 -6.98 -1.28 1.37
C TYR A 148 -6.09 -2.19 2.22
N ARG A 149 -4.82 -2.33 1.84
CA ARG A 149 -3.78 -3.05 2.61
C ARG A 149 -2.54 -2.20 2.75
N ALA A 150 -2.05 -2.04 3.97
CA ALA A 150 -0.73 -1.45 4.20
C ALA A 150 0.13 -2.42 5.01
N VAL A 151 1.37 -2.61 4.57
CA VAL A 151 2.35 -3.43 5.26
C VAL A 151 3.33 -2.52 5.98
N THR A 152 3.63 -2.79 7.25
CA THR A 152 4.62 -2.05 8.02
C THR A 152 5.58 -2.98 8.77
N LEU A 153 6.79 -2.51 9.02
CA LEU A 153 7.73 -3.07 9.99
C LEU A 153 7.92 -2.02 11.09
N GLY A 154 7.36 -2.27 12.27
CA GLY A 154 7.18 -1.22 13.28
C GLY A 154 6.35 -0.06 12.72
N ASN A 155 6.91 1.16 12.75
CA ASN A 155 6.25 2.36 12.23
C ASN A 155 6.61 2.68 10.78
N THR A 156 7.45 1.85 10.14
CA THR A 156 7.94 2.09 8.78
C THR A 156 7.08 1.34 7.78
N GLN A 157 6.48 2.06 6.83
CA GLN A 157 5.74 1.45 5.73
C GLN A 157 6.68 0.68 4.79
N VAL A 158 6.24 -0.50 4.37
CA VAL A 158 6.99 -1.42 3.51
C VAL A 158 6.24 -1.51 2.18
N GLY A 159 6.83 -0.94 1.13
CA GLY A 159 6.19 -0.85 -0.18
C GLY A 159 5.02 0.14 -0.21
N GLN A 160 4.30 0.15 -1.34
CA GLN A 160 3.10 0.95 -1.51
C GLN A 160 1.88 0.21 -0.95
N PRO A 161 0.92 0.90 -0.31
CA PRO A 161 -0.32 0.27 0.10
C PRO A 161 -1.10 -0.24 -1.13
N TYR A 162 -1.72 -1.40 -0.98
CA TYR A 162 -2.68 -1.91 -1.95
C TYR A 162 -3.98 -1.12 -1.80
N GLN A 163 -4.55 -0.67 -2.90
CA GLN A 163 -5.90 -0.11 -2.89
C GLN A 163 -6.62 -0.46 -4.18
N VAL A 164 -7.83 -1.00 -4.06
CA VAL A 164 -8.72 -1.27 -5.20
C VAL A 164 -10.16 -0.92 -4.83
N GLN A 165 -10.92 -0.50 -5.84
CA GLN A 165 -12.36 -0.30 -5.73
C GLN A 165 -13.08 -1.45 -6.41
N ALA A 166 -14.15 -1.93 -5.76
CA ALA A 166 -15.06 -2.91 -6.32
C ALA A 166 -16.50 -2.46 -6.09
N VAL A 167 -17.42 -2.98 -6.90
CA VAL A 167 -18.86 -2.87 -6.66
C VAL A 167 -19.36 -4.27 -6.35
N ASN A 168 -19.80 -4.49 -5.12
CA ASN A 168 -20.23 -5.79 -4.65
C ASN A 168 -21.72 -5.80 -4.36
N GLN A 169 -22.36 -6.94 -4.62
CA GLN A 169 -23.66 -7.23 -4.02
C GLN A 169 -23.50 -7.40 -2.50
N ASN A 170 -24.61 -7.37 -1.79
CA ASN A 170 -24.60 -7.74 -0.38
C ASN A 170 -24.20 -9.22 -0.20
N GLY A 171 -23.47 -9.51 0.88
CA GLY A 171 -22.97 -10.85 1.18
C GLY A 171 -21.57 -10.84 1.79
N THR A 172 -20.98 -12.03 1.92
CA THR A 172 -19.61 -12.21 2.42
C THR A 172 -18.67 -12.50 1.26
N TYR A 173 -17.52 -11.83 1.26
CA TYR A 173 -16.48 -11.91 0.25
C TYR A 173 -15.15 -12.29 0.87
N GLN A 174 -14.33 -13.00 0.11
CA GLN A 174 -12.90 -13.17 0.39
C GLN A 174 -12.10 -12.41 -0.66
N ASP A 175 -11.40 -11.40 -0.19
CA ASP A 175 -10.37 -10.70 -0.93
C ASP A 175 -9.01 -11.33 -0.63
N ARG A 176 -8.25 -11.61 -1.69
CA ARG A 176 -6.89 -12.13 -1.61
C ARG A 176 -6.00 -11.31 -2.50
N VAL A 177 -4.90 -10.82 -1.94
CA VAL A 177 -3.84 -10.14 -2.68
C VAL A 177 -2.48 -10.70 -2.29
N GLY A 178 -1.67 -11.07 -3.28
CA GLY A 178 -0.30 -11.54 -3.06
C GLY A 178 0.65 -10.36 -2.96
N PHE A 179 1.30 -10.16 -1.81
CA PHE A 179 2.33 -9.15 -1.58
C PHE A 179 3.73 -9.76 -1.74
N GLN A 180 4.54 -9.22 -2.64
CA GLN A 180 5.93 -9.61 -2.81
C GLN A 180 6.79 -8.86 -1.77
N VAL A 181 7.39 -9.62 -0.86
CA VAL A 181 8.31 -9.07 0.14
C VAL A 181 9.55 -8.51 -0.57
N PRO A 182 9.97 -7.27 -0.28
CA PRO A 182 11.17 -6.69 -0.89
C PRO A 182 12.40 -7.62 -0.73
N PRO A 183 13.26 -7.76 -1.75
CA PRO A 183 14.45 -8.62 -1.66
C PRO A 183 15.45 -8.22 -0.56
N ASP A 184 15.40 -6.96 -0.12
CA ASP A 184 16.21 -6.36 0.93
C ASP A 184 15.44 -6.19 2.26
N ALA A 185 14.26 -6.82 2.38
CA ALA A 185 13.44 -6.76 3.58
C ALA A 185 14.20 -7.25 4.83
N PRO A 186 14.27 -6.44 5.91
CA PRO A 186 14.83 -6.88 7.18
C PRO A 186 14.06 -8.08 7.76
N ALA A 187 14.73 -8.91 8.56
CA ALA A 187 14.01 -9.88 9.37
C ALA A 187 13.14 -9.16 10.42
N GLY A 188 11.98 -9.74 10.71
CA GLY A 188 11.08 -9.19 11.72
C GLY A 188 9.62 -9.59 11.50
N THR A 189 8.76 -9.17 12.42
CA THR A 189 7.31 -9.33 12.30
C THR A 189 6.73 -8.11 11.60
N TYR A 190 6.11 -8.36 10.46
CA TYR A 190 5.45 -7.37 9.63
C TYR A 190 3.97 -7.32 10.00
N THR A 191 3.45 -6.10 10.09
CA THR A 191 2.04 -5.84 10.37
C THR A 191 1.33 -5.51 9.08
N VAL A 192 0.15 -6.09 8.89
CA VAL A 192 -0.73 -5.79 7.77
C VAL A 192 -2.00 -5.14 8.32
N SER A 193 -2.23 -3.87 7.97
CA SER A 193 -3.51 -3.21 8.19
C SER A 193 -4.46 -3.55 7.05
N ASN A 194 -5.56 -4.25 7.36
CA ASN A 194 -6.57 -4.68 6.39
C ASN A 194 -7.82 -3.84 6.60
N ARG A 195 -8.14 -2.96 5.64
CA ARG A 195 -9.29 -2.06 5.76
C ARG A 195 -10.31 -2.29 4.65
N VAL A 196 -11.58 -2.19 5.02
CA VAL A 196 -12.73 -2.11 4.11
C VAL A 196 -13.40 -0.77 4.34
N MET A 197 -13.66 -0.01 3.28
CA MET A 197 -14.36 1.27 3.34
C MET A 197 -15.54 1.25 2.37
N THR A 198 -16.68 1.75 2.82
CA THR A 198 -17.90 1.92 2.03
C THR A 198 -18.49 3.30 2.29
N GLY A 199 -19.55 3.67 1.58
CA GLY A 199 -20.33 4.88 1.90
C GLY A 199 -21.01 4.85 3.28
N PHE A 200 -21.12 3.68 3.91
CA PHE A 200 -21.78 3.49 5.21
C PHE A 200 -20.82 3.42 6.39
N GLY A 201 -19.52 3.32 6.15
CA GLY A 201 -18.51 3.20 7.20
C GLY A 201 -17.29 2.40 6.77
N SER A 202 -16.36 2.23 7.71
CA SER A 202 -15.15 1.45 7.50
C SER A 202 -14.82 0.54 8.67
N GLN A 203 -14.21 -0.59 8.37
CA GLN A 203 -13.65 -1.51 9.36
C GLN A 203 -12.19 -1.79 9.05
N GLU A 204 -11.42 -2.09 10.10
CA GLU A 204 -10.01 -2.44 10.02
C GLU A 204 -9.70 -3.66 10.88
N ARG A 205 -8.88 -4.57 10.36
CA ARG A 205 -8.35 -5.71 11.10
C ARG A 205 -6.87 -5.91 10.80
N ILE A 206 -6.11 -6.20 11.84
CA ILE A 206 -4.67 -6.42 11.72
C ILE A 206 -4.37 -7.91 11.53
N SER A 207 -3.44 -8.21 10.64
CA SER A 207 -2.81 -9.53 10.50
C SER A 207 -1.29 -9.38 10.46
N TYR A 208 -0.55 -10.50 10.55
CA TYR A 208 0.90 -10.48 10.67
C TYR A 208 1.56 -11.63 9.91
N PHE A 209 2.70 -11.34 9.31
CA PHE A 209 3.64 -12.36 8.82
C PHE A 209 5.04 -12.06 9.32
N THR A 210 5.93 -13.06 9.31
CA THR A 210 7.33 -12.90 9.73
C THR A 210 8.26 -13.09 8.55
N VAL A 211 9.23 -12.19 8.40
CA VAL A 211 10.34 -12.35 7.46
C VAL A 211 11.55 -12.93 8.21
N VAL A 212 12.10 -14.01 7.69
CA VAL A 212 13.34 -14.65 8.17
C VAL A 212 14.41 -14.61 7.09
N GLN A 213 15.69 -14.63 7.48
CA GLN A 213 16.83 -14.67 6.54
C GLN A 213 17.13 -16.11 6.09
#